data_AF-A0A5C6WVC3-F1
#
_entry.id   AF-A0A5C6WVC3-F1
#
_cell.length_a   1.000
_cell.length_b   1.000
_cell.length_c   1.000
_cell.angle_alpha   90.00
_cell.angle_beta   90.00
_cell.angle_gamma   90.00
#
_symmetry.space_group_name_H-M   'P 1'
#
loop_
_entity.id
_entity.type
_entity.pdbx_description
1 polymer ?
#
loop_
_entity_poly.entity_id
_entity_poly.type
_entity_poly.pdbx_seq_one_letter_code
_entity_poly.pdbx_strand_id
1 'polypeptide(L)'
;MTRQTFAIVVSLTTLIVAWIPQTARALTGAQIEEAASAFDHEPTIADTHQAALRYLEMGAPDLDHWTRRARLAALLPQVQGQVAWLDQHDLQNRFRENIEADENGDYQRDYAQHYLYDDTRSRTLYSLRLSLDLSQLVYTPQEMVIQREVRARWKHRDDLLKAVTETYFARRRHQLYDMLLVPDSEEEALARHLEIQALSARLDALTGGWFSEQLQNAKGGER
;
A
#
# COMPACT_ATOMS: atom_id res chain seq x y z
N MET A 1 3.11 99.20 -57.24
CA MET A 1 3.96 98.09 -57.75
C MET A 1 4.30 97.18 -56.57
N THR A 2 3.35 96.30 -56.20
CA THR A 2 3.44 94.85 -56.40
C THR A 2 4.65 94.20 -55.73
N ARG A 3 4.43 93.62 -54.54
CA ARG A 3 5.20 92.46 -54.05
C ARG A 3 4.33 91.65 -53.09
N GLN A 4 3.78 90.57 -53.64
CA GLN A 4 3.28 89.41 -52.91
C GLN A 4 4.47 88.72 -52.24
N THR A 5 4.32 88.29 -50.99
CA THR A 5 5.19 87.27 -50.39
C THR A 5 4.34 86.25 -49.65
N PHE A 6 4.58 85.00 -50.01
CA PHE A 6 3.81 83.80 -49.74
C PHE A 6 3.79 83.42 -48.26
N ALA A 7 2.63 82.95 -47.80
CA ALA A 7 2.50 82.19 -46.56
C ALA A 7 3.09 80.79 -46.76
N ILE A 8 4.07 80.43 -45.93
CA ILE A 8 4.62 79.08 -45.84
C ILE A 8 3.80 78.33 -44.79
N VAL A 9 2.92 77.44 -45.26
CA VAL A 9 2.25 76.45 -44.42
C VAL A 9 3.20 75.25 -44.31
N VAL A 10 3.82 75.09 -43.14
CA VAL A 10 4.65 73.92 -42.82
C VAL A 10 3.72 72.76 -42.44
N SER A 11 3.50 71.85 -43.39
CA SER A 11 2.74 70.62 -43.21
C SER A 11 3.58 69.61 -42.41
N LEU A 12 3.39 69.57 -41.10
CA LEU A 12 3.95 68.58 -40.19
C LEU A 12 3.27 67.22 -40.46
N THR A 13 3.92 66.33 -41.21
CA THR A 13 3.46 64.96 -41.44
C THR A 13 3.99 64.07 -40.32
N THR A 14 3.18 63.90 -39.28
CA THR A 14 3.42 62.98 -38.16
C THR A 14 3.29 61.54 -38.65
N LEU A 15 4.43 60.85 -38.73
CA LEU A 15 4.52 59.41 -38.98
C LEU A 15 4.06 58.66 -37.71
N ILE A 16 2.78 58.29 -37.65
CA ILE A 16 2.26 57.41 -36.60
C ILE A 16 2.74 55.99 -36.92
N VAL A 17 3.81 55.56 -36.26
CA VAL A 17 4.19 54.15 -36.18
C VAL A 17 3.10 53.47 -35.37
N ALA A 18 2.16 52.84 -36.07
CA ALA A 18 1.17 51.98 -35.46
C ALA A 18 1.90 50.79 -34.82
N TRP A 19 2.05 50.83 -33.50
CA TRP A 19 2.21 49.63 -32.68
C TRP A 19 1.04 48.73 -33.01
N ILE A 20 1.24 47.76 -33.91
CA ILE A 20 0.28 46.68 -34.09
C ILE A 20 0.45 45.82 -32.83
N PRO A 21 -0.50 45.81 -31.89
CA PRO A 21 -0.44 44.84 -30.80
C PRO A 21 -0.41 43.48 -31.46
N GLN A 22 0.61 42.69 -31.14
CA GLN A 22 0.72 41.30 -31.54
C GLN A 22 -0.49 40.60 -30.92
N THR A 23 -1.60 40.55 -31.66
CA THR A 23 -2.82 39.93 -31.21
C THR A 23 -2.49 38.47 -31.01
N ALA A 24 -2.57 38.02 -29.75
CA ALA A 24 -2.52 36.61 -29.40
C ALA A 24 -3.49 35.88 -30.33
N ARG A 25 -2.96 35.20 -31.34
CA ARG A 25 -3.76 34.38 -32.25
C ARG A 25 -4.41 33.33 -31.38
N ALA A 26 -5.74 33.32 -31.32
CA ALA A 26 -6.47 32.23 -30.68
C ALA A 26 -6.04 30.92 -31.35
N LEU A 27 -5.50 29.99 -30.55
CA LEU A 27 -5.12 28.66 -31.01
C LEU A 27 -6.37 27.97 -31.56
N THR A 28 -6.27 27.50 -32.80
CA THR A 28 -7.36 26.73 -33.43
C THR A 28 -7.31 25.29 -32.94
N GLY A 29 -8.46 24.60 -32.92
CA GLY A 29 -8.53 23.18 -32.53
C GLY A 29 -7.59 22.29 -33.34
N ALA A 30 -7.46 22.58 -34.65
CA ALA A 30 -6.55 21.84 -35.54
C ALA A 30 -5.07 21.98 -35.13
N GLN A 31 -4.63 23.16 -34.69
CA GLN A 31 -3.25 23.35 -34.21
C GLN A 31 -2.99 22.60 -32.91
N ILE A 32 -4.01 22.48 -32.04
CA ILE A 32 -3.89 21.72 -30.79
C ILE A 32 -3.81 20.22 -31.10
N GLU A 33 -4.61 19.72 -32.03
CA GLU A 33 -4.55 18.31 -32.46
C GLU A 33 -3.23 17.97 -33.15
N GLU A 34 -2.71 18.86 -34.01
CA GLU A 34 -1.41 18.69 -34.65
C GLU A 34 -0.26 18.71 -33.63
N ALA A 35 -0.29 19.60 -32.65
CA ALA A 35 0.69 19.59 -31.57
C ALA A 35 0.55 18.35 -30.67
N ALA A 36 -0.66 17.83 -30.48
CA ALA A 36 -0.88 16.62 -29.70
C ALA A 36 -0.32 15.37 -30.40
N SER A 37 -0.46 15.28 -31.73
CA SER A 37 0.02 14.13 -32.52
C SER A 37 1.55 14.01 -32.55
N ALA A 38 2.28 15.12 -32.35
CA ALA A 38 3.73 15.10 -32.18
C ALA A 38 4.19 14.18 -31.03
N PHE A 39 3.30 13.89 -30.08
CA PHE A 39 3.59 13.04 -28.93
C PHE A 39 2.94 11.65 -28.98
N ASP A 40 2.43 11.21 -30.13
CA ASP A 40 1.82 9.87 -30.29
C ASP A 40 2.83 8.73 -30.15
N HIS A 41 4.13 9.02 -30.33
CA HIS A 41 5.22 8.08 -30.15
C HIS A 41 5.59 7.84 -28.67
N GLU A 42 5.08 8.68 -27.75
CA GLU A 42 5.30 8.51 -26.32
C GLU A 42 4.36 7.42 -25.74
N PRO A 43 4.75 6.72 -24.66
CA PRO A 43 3.90 5.71 -24.03
C PRO A 43 2.56 6.28 -23.60
N THR A 44 1.49 5.50 -23.80
CA THR A 44 0.15 5.95 -23.43
C THR A 44 -0.03 5.99 -21.91
N ILE A 45 -1.08 6.68 -21.46
CA ILE A 45 -1.46 6.66 -20.04
C ILE A 45 -1.77 5.24 -19.54
N ALA A 46 -2.35 4.39 -20.39
CA ALA A 46 -2.67 3.01 -20.03
C ALA A 46 -1.41 2.17 -19.81
N ASP A 47 -0.41 2.31 -20.69
CA ASP A 47 0.88 1.63 -20.55
C ASP A 47 1.61 2.11 -19.28
N THR A 48 1.54 3.41 -19.01
CA THR A 48 2.14 4.04 -17.82
C THR A 48 1.46 3.55 -16.54
N HIS A 49 0.14 3.42 -16.51
CA HIS A 49 -0.60 2.80 -15.40
C HIS A 49 -0.16 1.36 -15.18
N GLN A 50 -0.06 0.56 -16.25
CA GLN A 50 0.37 -0.82 -16.15
C GLN A 50 1.81 -0.95 -15.64
N ALA A 51 2.71 -0.06 -16.06
CA ALA A 51 4.07 0.01 -15.55
C ALA A 51 4.10 0.35 -14.05
N ALA A 52 3.34 1.36 -13.62
CA ALA A 52 3.26 1.74 -12.21
C ALA A 52 2.70 0.62 -11.32
N LEU A 53 1.61 -0.03 -11.76
CA LEU A 53 1.02 -1.16 -11.04
C LEU A 53 1.98 -2.36 -10.95
N ARG A 54 2.76 -2.62 -12.01
CA ARG A 54 3.79 -3.68 -12.01
C ARG A 54 4.94 -3.35 -11.07
N TYR A 55 5.45 -2.12 -11.11
CA TYR A 55 6.59 -1.70 -10.30
C TYR A 55 6.31 -1.79 -8.79
N LEU A 56 5.12 -1.36 -8.38
CA LEU A 56 4.72 -1.41 -6.97
C LEU A 56 4.01 -2.71 -6.57
N GLU A 57 4.04 -3.73 -7.44
CA GLU A 57 3.39 -5.03 -7.25
C GLU A 57 1.90 -4.93 -6.83
N MET A 58 1.22 -3.86 -7.25
CA MET A 58 -0.16 -3.57 -6.88
C MET A 58 -1.14 -4.27 -7.83
N GLY A 59 -1.36 -5.56 -7.59
CA GLY A 59 -2.45 -6.31 -8.21
C GLY A 59 -3.84 -5.92 -7.69
N ALA A 60 -4.89 -6.32 -8.41
CA ALA A 60 -6.26 -6.21 -7.89
C ALA A 60 -6.41 -7.14 -6.67
N PRO A 61 -6.75 -6.62 -5.47
CA PRO A 61 -6.85 -7.47 -4.29
C PRO A 61 -8.11 -8.34 -4.37
N ASP A 62 -7.94 -9.64 -4.13
CA ASP A 62 -9.01 -10.65 -4.16
C ASP A 62 -9.53 -10.94 -2.73
N LEU A 63 -10.71 -10.39 -2.44
CA LEU A 63 -11.41 -10.58 -1.17
C LEU A 63 -11.89 -12.03 -1.00
N ASP A 64 -12.37 -12.66 -2.06
CA ASP A 64 -13.03 -13.95 -2.01
C ASP A 64 -12.01 -15.05 -1.69
N HIS A 65 -10.84 -15.00 -2.32
CA HIS A 65 -9.76 -15.94 -2.05
C HIS A 65 -9.27 -15.86 -0.59
N TRP A 66 -9.10 -14.64 -0.06
CA TRP A 66 -8.62 -14.44 1.31
C TRP A 66 -9.66 -14.89 2.34
N THR A 67 -10.93 -14.57 2.09
CA THR A 67 -12.05 -14.99 2.94
C THR A 67 -12.22 -16.51 2.90
N ARG A 68 -12.10 -17.13 1.72
CA ARG A 68 -12.16 -18.60 1.58
C ARG A 68 -11.03 -19.28 2.35
N ARG A 69 -9.79 -18.78 2.24
CA ARG A 69 -8.65 -19.32 2.99
C ARG A 69 -8.82 -19.19 4.50
N ALA A 70 -9.33 -18.04 4.97
CA ALA A 70 -9.64 -17.84 6.38
C ALA A 70 -10.71 -18.83 6.89
N ARG A 71 -11.76 -19.06 6.10
CA ARG A 71 -12.80 -20.06 6.42
C ARG A 71 -12.25 -21.48 6.42
N LEU A 72 -11.38 -21.83 5.47
CA LEU A 72 -10.73 -23.15 5.43
C LEU A 72 -9.76 -23.38 6.59
N ALA A 73 -9.14 -22.32 7.12
CA ALA A 73 -8.28 -22.43 8.30
C ALA A 73 -9.05 -22.91 9.54
N ALA A 74 -10.37 -22.65 9.61
CA ALA A 74 -11.23 -23.16 10.68
C ALA A 74 -11.38 -24.70 10.68
N LEU A 75 -11.04 -25.38 9.58
CA LEU A 75 -11.03 -26.84 9.50
C LEU A 75 -9.79 -27.47 10.14
N LEU A 76 -8.77 -26.66 10.47
CA LEU A 76 -7.55 -27.15 11.10
C LEU A 76 -7.79 -27.31 12.62
N PRO A 77 -7.65 -28.53 13.16
CA PRO A 77 -7.78 -28.73 14.60
C PRO A 77 -6.62 -28.05 15.33
N GLN A 78 -6.93 -27.36 16.42
CA GLN A 78 -5.93 -26.94 17.38
C GLN A 78 -5.53 -28.16 18.22
N VAL A 79 -4.23 -28.47 18.23
CA VAL A 79 -3.67 -29.61 18.96
C VAL A 79 -2.99 -29.10 20.21
N GLN A 80 -3.42 -29.58 21.38
CA GLN A 80 -2.81 -29.26 22.67
C GLN A 80 -2.39 -30.55 23.36
N GLY A 81 -1.09 -30.73 23.58
CA GLY A 81 -0.53 -31.83 24.36
C GLY A 81 -0.17 -31.37 25.77
N GLN A 82 -0.56 -32.12 26.79
CA GLN A 82 -0.08 -31.90 28.17
C GLN A 82 0.48 -33.21 28.72
N VAL A 83 1.66 -33.11 29.32
CA VAL A 83 2.31 -34.19 30.06
C VAL A 83 2.34 -33.76 31.53
N ALA A 84 1.78 -34.58 32.41
CA ALA A 84 1.78 -34.33 33.85
C ALA A 84 2.46 -35.50 34.58
N TRP A 85 3.34 -35.18 35.52
CA TRP A 85 3.92 -36.14 36.45
C TRP A 85 3.22 -35.94 37.78
N LEU A 86 2.40 -36.92 38.17
CA LEU A 86 1.70 -36.88 39.44
C LEU A 86 2.42 -37.83 40.39
N ASP A 87 2.99 -37.25 41.45
CA ASP A 87 3.54 -38.01 42.58
C ASP A 87 2.47 -38.00 43.68
N GLN A 88 1.81 -39.13 43.89
CA GLN A 88 0.82 -39.29 44.96
C GLN A 88 1.52 -39.96 46.15
N HIS A 89 1.65 -39.21 47.25
CA HIS A 89 2.12 -39.74 48.53
C HIS A 89 0.89 -40.09 49.36
N ASP A 90 0.55 -41.38 49.44
CA ASP A 90 -0.53 -41.86 50.29
C ASP A 90 0.07 -42.32 51.63
N LEU A 91 0.08 -41.43 52.62
CA LEU A 91 0.55 -41.74 53.98
C LEU A 91 -0.58 -42.41 54.75
N GLN A 92 -0.66 -43.73 54.69
CA GLN A 92 -1.61 -44.50 55.51
C GLN A 92 -1.03 -44.77 56.89
N ASN A 93 -1.52 -44.04 57.90
CA ASN A 93 -1.18 -44.31 59.28
C ASN A 93 -2.12 -45.40 59.84
N ARG A 94 -1.63 -46.63 59.98
CA ARG A 94 -2.38 -47.72 60.62
C ARG A 94 -2.00 -47.80 62.10
N PHE A 95 -2.99 -47.56 62.96
CA PHE A 95 -2.86 -47.70 64.40
C PHE A 95 -3.29 -49.12 64.81
N ARG A 96 -2.35 -49.94 65.28
CA ARG A 96 -2.66 -51.22 65.93
C ARG A 96 -2.31 -51.09 67.40
N GLU A 97 -3.34 -51.15 68.23
CA GLU A 97 -3.19 -51.23 69.68
C GLU A 97 -3.53 -52.65 70.11
N ASN A 98 -2.60 -53.30 70.80
CA ASN A 98 -2.85 -54.57 71.44
C ASN A 98 -3.18 -54.29 72.90
N ILE A 99 -4.37 -54.68 73.34
CA ILE A 99 -4.81 -54.58 74.73
C ILE A 99 -4.94 -56.01 75.23
N GLU A 100 -4.06 -56.40 76.14
CA GLU A 100 -4.11 -57.70 76.81
C GLU A 100 -4.54 -57.48 78.27
N ALA A 101 -5.41 -58.38 78.74
CA ALA A 101 -5.85 -58.38 80.13
C ALA A 101 -4.92 -59.30 80.92
N ASP A 102 -4.36 -58.79 82.01
CA ASP A 102 -3.59 -59.58 82.97
C ASP A 102 -4.49 -60.63 83.66
N GLU A 103 -3.92 -61.63 84.33
CA GLU A 103 -4.63 -62.73 85.02
C GLU A 103 -5.67 -62.23 86.05
N ASN A 104 -5.56 -60.97 86.50
CA ASN A 104 -6.48 -60.31 87.42
C ASN A 104 -7.62 -59.52 86.74
N GLY A 105 -7.69 -59.51 85.40
CA GLY A 105 -8.73 -58.83 84.63
C GLY A 105 -8.52 -57.33 84.44
N ASP A 106 -7.38 -56.78 84.86
CA ASP A 106 -6.99 -55.40 84.57
C ASP A 106 -6.38 -55.30 83.16
N TYR A 107 -6.87 -54.33 82.38
CA TYR A 107 -6.39 -54.07 81.04
C TYR A 107 -5.13 -53.19 81.11
N GLN A 108 -3.99 -53.70 80.63
CA GLN A 108 -2.78 -52.90 80.47
C GLN A 108 -2.40 -52.75 78.99
N ARG A 109 -1.95 -51.54 78.62
CA ARG A 109 -1.54 -51.19 77.25
C ARG A 109 -0.04 -51.46 77.11
N ASP A 110 0.33 -52.56 76.43
CA ASP A 110 1.72 -53.02 76.40
C ASP A 110 2.60 -52.12 75.50
N TYR A 111 2.34 -51.99 74.19
CA TYR A 111 3.11 -51.07 73.33
C TYR A 111 2.29 -50.57 72.12
N ALA A 112 2.43 -49.28 71.79
CA ALA A 112 1.92 -48.72 70.53
C ALA A 112 3.02 -48.75 69.47
N GLN A 113 2.87 -49.60 68.45
CA GLN A 113 3.80 -49.67 67.32
C GLN A 113 3.24 -48.88 66.13
N HIS A 114 3.96 -47.85 65.69
CA HIS A 114 3.67 -47.13 64.44
C HIS A 114 4.46 -47.75 63.30
N TYR A 115 3.76 -48.32 62.32
CA TYR A 115 4.36 -48.70 61.03
C TYR A 115 3.91 -47.69 59.98
N LEU A 116 4.82 -46.81 59.57
CA LEU A 116 4.64 -45.94 58.41
C LEU A 116 4.95 -46.76 57.15
N TYR A 117 3.92 -47.07 56.36
CA TYR A 117 4.09 -47.63 55.03
C TYR A 117 4.11 -46.46 54.03
N ASP A 118 5.24 -46.30 53.32
CA ASP A 118 5.39 -45.35 52.22
C ASP A 118 5.21 -46.10 50.90
N ASP A 119 4.04 -45.94 50.26
CA ASP A 119 3.75 -46.45 48.92
C ASP A 119 3.84 -45.27 47.94
N THR A 120 5.06 -44.95 47.50
CA THR A 120 5.27 -43.91 46.50
C THR A 120 4.90 -44.43 45.11
N ARG A 121 3.78 -43.97 44.56
CA ARG A 121 3.35 -44.32 43.19
C ARG A 121 3.51 -43.13 42.26
N SER A 122 4.55 -43.18 41.42
CA SER A 122 4.72 -42.21 40.35
C SER A 122 3.83 -42.58 39.15
N ARG A 123 2.96 -41.65 38.74
CA ARG A 123 2.12 -41.82 37.54
C ARG A 123 2.40 -40.70 36.54
N THR A 124 2.81 -41.08 35.34
CA THR A 124 2.87 -40.15 34.20
C THR A 124 1.55 -40.18 33.44
N LEU A 125 0.96 -39.00 33.23
CA LEU A 125 -0.26 -38.80 32.47
C LEU A 125 0.07 -38.05 31.19
N TYR A 126 -0.29 -38.64 30.05
CA TYR A 126 -0.25 -37.98 28.74
C TYR A 126 -1.67 -37.63 28.34
N SER A 127 -1.90 -36.39 27.93
CA SER A 127 -3.18 -35.95 27.40
C SER A 127 -2.99 -35.22 26.08
N LEU A 128 -3.84 -35.54 25.12
CA LEU A 128 -3.91 -34.88 23.82
C LEU A 128 -5.34 -34.35 23.65
N ARG A 129 -5.47 -33.04 23.43
CA ARG A 129 -6.75 -32.38 23.17
C ARG A 129 -6.74 -31.83 21.75
N LEU A 130 -7.75 -32.20 20.99
CA LEU A 130 -8.03 -31.67 19.66
C LEU A 130 -9.27 -30.77 19.77
N SER A 131 -9.18 -29.53 19.31
CA SER A 131 -10.28 -28.57 19.33
C SER A 131 -10.53 -28.03 17.92
N LEU A 132 -11.75 -28.19 17.44
CA LEU A 132 -12.20 -27.71 16.13
C LEU A 132 -13.32 -26.69 16.34
N ASP A 133 -13.17 -25.52 15.73
CA ASP A 133 -14.20 -24.47 15.78
C ASP A 133 -14.84 -24.31 14.41
N LEU A 134 -15.86 -25.14 14.15
CA LEU A 134 -16.61 -25.12 12.90
C LEU A 134 -17.52 -23.88 12.76
N SER A 135 -17.72 -23.10 13.83
CA SER A 135 -18.53 -21.88 13.77
C SER A 135 -17.89 -20.82 12.86
N GLN A 136 -16.55 -20.81 12.80
CA GLN A 136 -15.76 -19.92 11.96
C GLN A 136 -15.85 -20.23 10.46
N LEU A 137 -16.40 -21.41 10.10
CA LEU A 137 -16.66 -21.76 8.70
C LEU A 137 -17.82 -20.92 8.11
N VAL A 138 -18.83 -20.60 8.93
CA VAL A 138 -19.97 -19.78 8.54
C VAL A 138 -19.64 -18.29 8.68
N TYR A 139 -19.03 -17.90 9.80
CA TYR A 139 -18.66 -16.51 10.07
C TYR A 139 -17.32 -16.43 10.80
N THR A 140 -16.32 -15.80 10.18
CA THR A 140 -15.01 -15.57 10.81
C THR A 140 -14.85 -14.10 11.18
N PRO A 141 -14.47 -13.77 12.43
CA PRO A 141 -14.15 -12.39 12.84
C PRO A 141 -13.04 -11.76 11.97
N GLN A 142 -12.19 -12.59 11.35
CA GLN A 142 -11.13 -12.16 10.44
C GLN A 142 -11.68 -11.52 9.17
N GLU A 143 -12.94 -11.77 8.80
CA GLU A 143 -13.57 -11.22 7.60
C GLU A 143 -13.58 -9.68 7.63
N MET A 144 -13.83 -9.07 8.78
CA MET A 144 -13.79 -7.61 8.94
C MET A 144 -12.37 -7.04 8.76
N VAL A 145 -11.36 -7.76 9.26
CA VAL A 145 -9.94 -7.37 9.12
C VAL A 145 -9.52 -7.48 7.66
N ILE A 146 -9.87 -8.58 6.99
CA ILE A 146 -9.61 -8.81 5.57
C ILE A 146 -10.30 -7.73 4.73
N GLN A 147 -11.58 -7.43 4.98
CA GLN A 147 -12.31 -6.37 4.27
C GLN A 147 -11.69 -4.98 4.48
N ARG A 148 -11.16 -4.70 5.66
CA ARG A 148 -10.44 -3.43 5.92
C ARG A 148 -9.15 -3.37 5.11
N GLU A 149 -8.35 -4.43 5.13
CA GLU A 149 -7.08 -4.52 4.40
C GLU A 149 -7.29 -4.44 2.87
N VAL A 150 -8.28 -5.16 2.34
CA VAL A 150 -8.64 -5.10 0.92
C VAL A 150 -9.06 -3.70 0.50
N ARG A 151 -9.89 -3.00 1.31
CA ARG A 151 -10.26 -1.61 1.03
C ARG A 151 -9.06 -0.67 1.07
N ALA A 152 -8.13 -0.87 2.01
CA ALA A 152 -6.91 -0.08 2.08
C ALA A 152 -6.05 -0.26 0.82
N ARG A 153 -5.90 -1.50 0.34
CA ARG A 153 -5.18 -1.80 -0.92
C ARG A 153 -5.85 -1.19 -2.15
N TRP A 154 -7.19 -1.24 -2.24
CA TRP A 154 -7.95 -0.57 -3.29
C TRP A 154 -7.74 0.93 -3.28
N LYS A 155 -7.78 1.55 -2.10
CA LYS A 155 -7.54 2.98 -1.95
C LYS A 155 -6.11 3.34 -2.40
N HIS A 156 -5.11 2.58 -1.98
CA HIS A 156 -3.73 2.84 -2.37
C HIS A 156 -3.52 2.72 -3.89
N ARG A 157 -4.16 1.73 -4.52
CA ARG A 157 -4.17 1.58 -5.98
C ARG A 157 -4.82 2.77 -6.67
N ASP A 158 -5.98 3.23 -6.19
CA ASP A 158 -6.68 4.40 -6.74
C ASP A 158 -5.83 5.68 -6.60
N ASP A 159 -5.26 5.91 -5.41
CA ASP A 159 -4.39 7.04 -5.13
C ASP A 159 -3.13 7.03 -6.06
N LEU A 160 -2.54 5.85 -6.32
CA LEU A 160 -1.44 5.68 -7.27
C LEU A 160 -1.87 6.03 -8.71
N LEU A 161 -2.95 5.44 -9.20
CA LEU A 161 -3.43 5.66 -10.57
C LEU A 161 -3.79 7.14 -10.80
N LYS A 162 -4.38 7.79 -9.79
CA LYS A 162 -4.64 9.22 -9.79
C LYS A 162 -3.35 10.02 -9.86
N ALA A 163 -2.35 9.72 -9.04
CA ALA A 163 -1.06 10.41 -9.06
C ALA A 163 -0.34 10.27 -10.41
N VAL A 164 -0.37 9.09 -11.03
CA VAL A 164 0.18 8.87 -12.38
C VAL A 164 -0.58 9.69 -13.42
N THR A 165 -1.91 9.68 -13.35
CA THR A 165 -2.77 10.46 -14.27
C THR A 165 -2.51 11.95 -14.18
N GLU A 166 -2.50 12.50 -12.96
CA GLU A 166 -2.22 13.92 -12.73
C GLU A 166 -0.83 14.31 -13.22
N THR A 167 0.19 13.50 -12.91
CA THR A 167 1.57 13.78 -13.32
C THR A 167 1.74 13.69 -14.84
N TYR A 168 1.13 12.68 -15.48
CA TYR A 168 1.18 12.48 -16.93
C TYR A 168 0.54 13.65 -17.69
N PHE A 169 -0.68 14.03 -17.32
CA PHE A 169 -1.37 15.13 -18.00
C PHE A 169 -0.79 16.50 -17.64
N ALA A 170 -0.23 16.67 -16.43
CA ALA A 170 0.56 17.86 -16.12
C ALA A 170 1.77 17.98 -17.07
N ARG A 171 2.52 16.89 -17.28
CA ARG A 171 3.66 16.87 -18.20
C ARG A 171 3.20 17.21 -19.62
N ARG A 172 2.16 16.54 -20.12
CA ARG A 172 1.61 16.78 -21.46
C ARG A 172 1.16 18.24 -21.64
N ARG A 173 0.56 18.84 -20.62
CA ARG A 173 0.16 20.26 -20.65
C ARG A 173 1.39 21.17 -20.81
N HIS A 174 2.45 20.96 -20.04
CA HIS A 174 3.67 21.77 -20.16
C HIS A 174 4.36 21.58 -21.51
N GLN A 175 4.38 20.37 -22.05
CA GLN A 175 4.89 20.10 -23.40
C GLN A 175 4.10 20.84 -24.49
N LEU A 176 2.76 20.83 -24.40
CA LEU A 176 1.92 21.57 -25.33
C LEU A 176 2.11 23.08 -25.21
N TYR A 177 2.27 23.61 -23.99
CA TYR A 177 2.58 25.01 -23.79
C TYR A 177 3.93 25.42 -24.39
N ASP A 178 4.96 24.59 -24.24
CA ASP A 178 6.27 24.84 -24.82
C ASP A 178 6.25 24.84 -26.36
N MET A 179 5.42 24.00 -26.97
CA MET A 179 5.27 23.90 -28.43
C MET A 179 4.38 24.98 -29.05
N LEU A 180 3.29 25.35 -28.37
CA LEU A 180 2.25 26.25 -28.91
C LEU A 180 2.40 27.71 -28.49
N LEU A 181 3.04 27.99 -27.35
CA LEU A 181 3.19 29.34 -26.82
C LEU A 181 4.66 29.74 -26.78
N VAL A 182 4.96 30.85 -27.46
CA VAL A 182 6.26 31.51 -27.32
C VAL A 182 6.38 32.03 -25.88
N PRO A 183 7.48 31.72 -25.15
CA PRO A 183 7.70 32.24 -23.80
C PRO A 183 7.82 33.76 -23.80
N ASP A 184 7.31 34.42 -22.75
CA ASP A 184 7.44 35.87 -22.59
C ASP A 184 8.87 36.26 -22.17
N SER A 185 9.62 35.31 -21.57
CA SER A 185 11.01 35.50 -21.13
C SER A 185 11.83 34.21 -21.21
N GLU A 186 13.16 34.34 -21.28
CA GLU A 186 14.08 33.19 -21.21
C GLU A 186 13.97 32.44 -19.87
N GLU A 187 13.69 33.16 -18.78
CA GLU A 187 13.47 32.56 -17.46
C GLU A 187 12.23 31.67 -17.45
N GLU A 188 11.15 32.10 -18.09
CA GLU A 188 9.93 31.30 -18.22
C GLU A 188 10.16 30.06 -19.09
N ALA A 189 10.92 30.20 -20.19
CA ALA A 189 11.30 29.06 -21.03
C ALA A 189 12.09 28.01 -20.23
N LEU A 190 13.07 28.46 -19.44
CA LEU A 190 13.85 27.60 -18.56
C LEU A 190 12.98 26.93 -17.50
N ALA A 191 12.08 27.67 -16.85
CA ALA A 191 11.18 27.14 -15.83
C ALA A 191 10.26 26.05 -16.39
N ARG A 192 9.67 26.27 -17.59
CA ARG A 192 8.83 25.26 -18.26
C ARG A 192 9.63 24.02 -18.62
N HIS A 193 10.85 24.18 -19.10
CA HIS A 193 11.74 23.06 -19.41
C HIS A 193 12.07 22.23 -18.15
N LEU A 194 12.41 22.88 -17.05
CA LEU A 194 12.68 22.22 -15.76
C LEU A 194 11.45 21.51 -15.21
N GLU A 195 10.26 22.09 -15.36
CA GLU A 195 9.01 21.46 -14.91
C GLU A 195 8.73 20.16 -15.68
N ILE A 196 8.96 20.13 -17.00
CA ILE A 196 8.85 18.90 -17.80
C ILE A 196 9.84 17.84 -17.31
N GLN A 197 11.08 18.22 -16.97
CA GLN A 197 12.06 17.30 -16.41
C GLN A 197 11.63 16.76 -15.04
N ALA A 198 11.14 17.64 -14.15
CA ALA A 198 10.68 17.27 -12.82
C ALA A 198 9.48 16.29 -12.88
N LEU A 199 8.51 16.56 -13.76
CA LEU A 199 7.35 15.68 -13.97
C LEU A 199 7.76 14.35 -14.59
N SER A 200 8.75 14.35 -15.50
CA SER A 200 9.29 13.10 -16.07
C SER A 200 9.98 12.26 -14.98
N ALA A 201 10.81 12.87 -14.13
CA ALA A 201 11.42 12.20 -13.00
C ALA A 201 10.39 11.67 -11.99
N ARG A 202 9.28 12.39 -11.79
CA ARG A 202 8.17 11.93 -10.94
C ARG A 202 7.45 10.72 -11.54
N LEU A 203 7.24 10.69 -12.87
CA LEU A 203 6.70 9.50 -13.55
C LEU A 203 7.65 8.32 -13.44
N ASP A 204 8.96 8.53 -13.56
CA ASP A 204 9.96 7.49 -13.36
C ASP A 204 9.94 6.95 -11.93
N ALA A 205 9.82 7.82 -10.93
CA ALA A 205 9.69 7.39 -9.53
C ALA A 205 8.45 6.51 -9.30
N LEU A 206 7.34 6.79 -10.00
CA LEU A 206 6.11 6.01 -9.91
C LEU A 206 6.13 4.72 -10.74
N THR A 207 6.99 4.63 -11.76
CA THR A 207 7.05 3.50 -12.72
C THR A 207 8.33 2.68 -12.63
N GLY A 208 9.28 3.05 -11.75
CA GLY A 208 10.57 2.38 -11.62
C GLY A 208 11.56 2.69 -12.74
N GLY A 209 11.44 3.85 -13.39
CA GLY A 209 12.28 4.27 -14.52
C GLY A 209 11.85 3.75 -15.90
N TRP A 210 10.77 2.96 -15.95
CA TRP A 210 10.21 2.42 -17.18
C TRP A 210 9.81 3.51 -18.18
N PHE A 211 9.29 4.64 -17.69
CA PHE A 211 8.79 5.73 -18.54
C PHE A 211 9.92 6.39 -19.34
N SER A 212 11.03 6.74 -18.70
CA SER A 212 12.23 7.26 -19.38
C SER A 212 12.88 6.26 -20.31
N GLU A 213 12.92 4.97 -19.96
CA GLU A 213 13.41 3.92 -20.86
C GLU A 213 12.57 3.87 -22.15
N GLN A 214 11.24 3.91 -22.02
CA GLN A 214 10.34 3.89 -23.17
C GLN A 214 10.47 5.15 -24.03
N LEU A 215 10.69 6.33 -23.43
CA LEU A 215 11.00 7.57 -24.14
C LEU A 215 12.31 7.49 -24.93
N GLN A 216 13.35 6.88 -24.36
CA GLN A 216 14.63 6.68 -25.06
C GLN A 216 14.47 5.73 -26.24
N ASN A 217 13.70 4.65 -26.09
CA ASN A 217 13.41 3.71 -27.16
C ASN A 217 12.62 4.38 -28.30
N ALA A 218 11.66 5.24 -27.99
CA ALA A 218 10.91 6.01 -28.98
C ALA A 218 11.82 6.94 -29.79
N LYS A 219 12.77 7.64 -29.14
CA LYS A 219 13.76 8.51 -29.82
C LYS A 219 14.84 7.73 -30.57
N GLY A 220 15.20 6.54 -30.10
CA GLY A 220 16.21 5.68 -30.71
C GLY A 220 15.76 5.00 -32.00
N GLY A 221 14.45 4.89 -32.23
CA GLY A 221 13.85 4.36 -33.46
C GLY A 221 13.84 5.32 -34.65
N GLU A 222 14.19 6.60 -34.47
CA GLU A 222 14.31 7.61 -35.53
C GLU A 222 15.71 7.65 -36.19
N ARG A 223 16.54 6.61 -36.01
CA ARG A 223 17.87 6.48 -36.62
C ARG A 223 17.92 5.49 -37.77
#